data_AF-A0A2S2P3H0-F1
#
_entry.id   AF-A0A2S2P3H0-F1
#
_cell.length_a   1.000
_cell.length_b   1.000
_cell.length_c   1.000
_cell.angle_alpha   90.00
_cell.angle_beta   90.00
_cell.angle_gamma   90.00
#
_symmetry.space_group_name_H-M   'P 1'
#
loop_
_entity.id
_entity.type
_entity.pdbx_description
1 polymer ?
#
loop_
_entity_poly.entity_id
_entity_poly.type
_entity_poly.pdbx_seq_one_letter_code
_entity_poly.pdbx_strand_id
1 'polypeptide(L)'
;MNKYFSKYRLKPNPAKTEVCAFRPKTREELKMTFQGVLLKHNFTPKYLGITLDHTLTFKEHLDKTKKKVRFRVNLTQKLASTGWGANAKTLRTAAALVLNVNILYSPAHKSQTVNRASILTRTSSAGRIF
;
A
#
# COMPACT_ATOMS: atom_id res chain seq x y z
N MET A 1 -31.20 6.45 3.33
CA MET A 1 -30.09 6.81 2.41
C MET A 1 -30.57 7.65 1.22
N ASN A 2 -31.56 7.20 0.45
CA ASN A 2 -32.05 7.92 -0.75
C ASN A 2 -32.50 9.38 -0.50
N LYS A 3 -33.13 9.67 0.65
CA LYS A 3 -33.60 11.04 1.01
C LYS A 3 -32.47 12.08 1.08
N TYR A 4 -31.27 11.68 1.49
CA TYR A 4 -30.11 12.58 1.55
C TYR A 4 -29.63 12.91 0.13
N PHE A 5 -29.40 11.88 -0.69
CA PHE A 5 -28.94 12.06 -2.07
C PHE A 5 -29.96 12.85 -2.91
N SER A 6 -31.26 12.63 -2.72
CA SER A 6 -32.31 13.40 -3.41
C SER A 6 -32.31 14.88 -2.97
N LYS A 7 -32.14 15.17 -1.68
CA LYS A 7 -32.08 16.54 -1.15
C LYS A 7 -30.92 17.33 -1.77
N TYR A 8 -29.75 16.71 -1.90
CA TYR A 8 -28.54 17.36 -2.45
C TYR A 8 -28.36 17.14 -3.95
N ARG A 9 -29.35 16.61 -4.66
CA ARG A 9 -29.31 16.34 -6.13
C ARG A 9 -28.11 15.48 -6.55
N LEU A 10 -27.64 14.61 -5.68
CA LEU A 10 -26.54 13.70 -5.94
C LEU A 10 -27.06 12.42 -6.62
N LYS A 11 -26.40 12.02 -7.72
CA LYS A 11 -26.71 10.80 -8.47
C LYS A 11 -25.56 9.78 -8.35
N PRO A 12 -25.45 9.08 -7.21
CA PRO A 12 -24.46 8.02 -7.03
C PRO A 12 -24.71 6.86 -8.02
N ASN A 13 -23.63 6.23 -8.48
CA ASN A 13 -23.70 5.07 -9.37
C ASN A 13 -23.76 3.76 -8.56
N PRO A 14 -24.90 3.06 -8.50
CA PRO A 14 -25.02 1.83 -7.71
C PRO A 14 -24.09 0.72 -8.20
N ALA A 15 -23.78 0.66 -9.50
CA ALA A 15 -22.91 -0.38 -10.05
C ALA A 15 -21.44 -0.25 -9.61
N LYS A 16 -20.99 0.96 -9.29
CA LYS A 16 -19.63 1.23 -8.75
C LYS A 16 -19.60 1.33 -7.22
N THR A 17 -20.77 1.31 -6.58
CA THR A 17 -20.89 1.47 -5.14
C THR A 17 -20.77 0.10 -4.48
N GLU A 18 -19.83 -0.03 -3.56
CA GLU A 18 -19.63 -1.25 -2.77
C GLU A 18 -19.89 -0.95 -1.29
N VAL A 19 -20.34 -1.97 -0.56
CA VAL A 19 -20.56 -1.88 0.89
C VAL A 19 -19.48 -2.69 1.60
N CYS A 20 -18.86 -2.08 2.60
CA CYS A 20 -17.94 -2.75 3.51
C CYS A 20 -18.31 -2.39 4.94
N ALA A 21 -18.31 -3.39 5.82
CA ALA A 21 -18.55 -3.21 7.24
C ALA A 21 -17.24 -3.41 8.02
N PHE A 22 -16.85 -2.42 8.81
CA PHE A 22 -15.67 -2.50 9.68
C PHE A 22 -16.09 -2.98 11.07
N ARG A 23 -16.22 -4.29 11.23
CA ARG A 23 -16.58 -4.93 12.51
C ARG A 23 -15.50 -5.96 12.88
N PRO A 24 -14.77 -5.78 13.99
CA PRO A 24 -13.68 -6.69 14.35
C PRO A 24 -14.10 -8.13 14.67
N LYS A 25 -15.32 -8.33 15.22
CA LYS A 25 -15.75 -9.63 15.76
C LYS A 25 -16.50 -10.52 14.77
N THR A 26 -17.18 -9.93 13.79
CA THR A 26 -18.15 -10.66 12.97
C THR A 26 -17.95 -10.34 11.51
N ARG A 27 -17.72 -11.38 10.70
CA ARG A 27 -17.61 -11.30 9.24
C ARG A 27 -18.93 -11.70 8.60
N GLU A 28 -19.94 -10.86 8.77
CA GLU A 28 -21.24 -11.04 8.14
C GLU A 28 -21.33 -10.22 6.86
N GLU A 29 -21.91 -10.82 5.82
CA GLU A 29 -22.22 -10.12 4.57
C GLU A 29 -23.39 -9.17 4.78
N LEU A 30 -23.13 -7.88 4.60
CA LEU A 30 -24.17 -6.87 4.75
C LEU A 30 -25.00 -6.79 3.45
N LYS A 31 -26.23 -7.27 3.49
CA LYS A 31 -27.19 -7.16 2.38
C LYS A 31 -27.89 -5.81 2.44
N MET A 32 -27.44 -4.86 1.63
CA MET A 32 -28.02 -3.52 1.55
C MET A 32 -28.52 -3.22 0.14
N THR A 33 -29.74 -2.71 0.04
CA THR A 33 -30.29 -2.23 -1.23
C THR A 33 -30.16 -0.72 -1.32
N PHE A 34 -29.75 -0.23 -2.48
CA PHE A 34 -29.62 1.19 -2.77
C PHE A 34 -30.21 1.49 -4.14
N GLN A 35 -31.17 2.43 -4.19
CA GLN A 35 -31.97 2.71 -5.39
C GLN A 35 -32.61 1.46 -6.04
N GLY A 36 -33.01 0.47 -5.24
CA GLY A 36 -33.61 -0.79 -5.73
C GLY A 36 -32.59 -1.84 -6.20
N VAL A 37 -31.30 -1.53 -6.20
CA VAL A 37 -30.21 -2.46 -6.56
C VAL A 37 -29.56 -3.02 -5.30
N LEU A 38 -29.33 -4.34 -5.25
CA LEU A 38 -28.55 -4.96 -4.19
C LEU A 38 -27.07 -4.60 -4.35
N LEU A 39 -26.50 -3.94 -3.35
CA LEU A 39 -25.08 -3.56 -3.39
C LEU A 39 -24.18 -4.75 -3.08
N LYS A 40 -23.06 -4.83 -3.79
CA LYS A 40 -22.02 -5.84 -3.55
C LYS A 40 -21.33 -5.59 -2.21
N HIS A 41 -21.23 -6.63 -1.39
CA HIS A 41 -20.43 -6.60 -0.18
C HIS A 41 -18.96 -6.94 -0.51
N ASN A 42 -18.03 -6.14 -0.02
CA ASN A 42 -16.60 -6.38 -0.17
C ASN A 42 -15.91 -6.30 1.20
N PHE A 43 -15.20 -7.38 1.58
CA PHE A 43 -14.50 -7.47 2.86
C PHE A 43 -13.18 -6.71 2.89
N THR A 44 -12.57 -6.46 1.72
CA THR A 44 -11.28 -5.78 1.58
C THR A 44 -11.34 -4.69 0.51
N PRO A 45 -12.20 -3.66 0.68
CA PRO A 45 -12.34 -2.62 -0.33
C PRO A 45 -11.05 -1.82 -0.48
N LYS A 46 -10.78 -1.39 -1.71
CA LYS A 46 -9.66 -0.50 -2.02
C LYS A 46 -10.17 0.93 -2.10
N TYR A 47 -9.74 1.77 -1.18
CA TYR A 47 -10.09 3.19 -1.15
C TYR A 47 -8.85 4.05 -1.34
N LEU A 48 -8.83 4.91 -2.37
CA LEU A 48 -7.73 5.82 -2.71
C LEU A 48 -6.33 5.15 -2.74
N GLY A 49 -6.27 3.89 -3.17
CA GLY A 49 -5.02 3.12 -3.25
C GLY A 49 -4.66 2.31 -2.00
N ILE A 50 -5.38 2.51 -0.90
CA ILE A 50 -5.22 1.78 0.36
C ILE A 50 -6.22 0.62 0.39
N THR A 51 -5.76 -0.57 0.79
CA THR A 51 -6.64 -1.71 1.03
C THR A 51 -7.09 -1.67 2.48
N LEU A 52 -8.39 -1.61 2.72
CA LEU A 52 -8.94 -1.59 4.06
C LEU A 52 -9.36 -3.00 4.45
N ASP A 53 -8.90 -3.48 5.60
CA ASP A 53 -9.34 -4.77 6.16
C ASP A 53 -10.55 -4.53 7.08
N HIS A 54 -11.44 -5.52 7.25
CA HIS A 54 -12.58 -5.46 8.19
C HIS A 54 -12.24 -5.02 9.63
N THR A 55 -11.01 -5.30 10.11
CA THR A 55 -10.50 -4.90 11.43
C THR A 55 -9.74 -3.57 11.42
N LEU A 56 -9.62 -2.90 10.26
CA LEU A 56 -8.79 -1.72 10.04
C LEU A 56 -7.34 -1.91 10.50
N THR A 57 -6.83 -3.15 10.44
CA THR A 57 -5.44 -3.46 10.78
C THR A 57 -4.47 -3.22 9.62
N PHE A 58 -4.99 -3.03 8.41
CA PHE A 58 -4.22 -2.77 7.18
C PHE A 58 -3.15 -3.82 6.88
N LYS A 59 -3.25 -5.03 7.43
CA LYS A 59 -2.24 -6.09 7.28
C LYS A 59 -2.04 -6.42 5.80
N GLU A 60 -3.13 -6.57 5.05
CA GLU A 60 -3.05 -6.92 3.64
C GLU A 60 -2.41 -5.78 2.82
N HIS A 61 -2.75 -4.53 3.15
CA HIS A 61 -2.13 -3.37 2.52
C HIS A 61 -0.62 -3.32 2.81
N LEU A 62 -0.23 -3.55 4.06
CA LEU A 62 1.16 -3.58 4.48
C LEU A 62 1.94 -4.67 3.75
N ASP A 63 1.40 -5.88 3.64
CA ASP A 63 2.08 -6.98 2.93
C ASP A 63 2.26 -6.70 1.45
N LYS A 64 1.26 -6.08 0.79
CA LYS A 64 1.36 -5.61 -0.59
C LYS A 64 2.45 -4.54 -0.74
N THR A 65 2.49 -3.57 0.17
CA THR A 65 3.49 -2.50 0.17
C THR A 65 4.89 -3.04 0.45
N LYS A 66 5.06 -3.95 1.41
CA LYS A 66 6.32 -4.65 1.70
C LYS A 66 6.86 -5.39 0.48
N LYS A 67 6.00 -6.13 -0.24
CA LYS A 67 6.39 -6.82 -1.49
C LYS A 67 6.88 -5.84 -2.56
N LYS A 68 6.18 -4.71 -2.75
CA LYS A 68 6.59 -3.66 -3.69
C LYS A 68 7.94 -3.04 -3.31
N VAL A 69 8.13 -2.70 -2.03
CA VAL A 69 9.39 -2.14 -1.52
C VAL A 69 10.52 -3.13 -1.75
N ARG A 70 10.35 -4.38 -1.34
CA ARG A 70 11.36 -5.43 -1.46
C ARG A 70 11.74 -5.68 -2.91
N PHE A 71 10.77 -5.71 -3.83
CA PHE A 71 11.05 -5.86 -5.26
C PHE A 71 11.94 -4.72 -5.77
N ARG A 72 11.62 -3.46 -5.43
CA ARG A 72 12.41 -2.30 -5.85
C ARG A 72 13.80 -2.30 -5.24
N VAL A 73 13.94 -2.64 -3.95
CA VAL A 73 15.24 -2.77 -3.28
C VAL A 73 16.10 -3.85 -3.94
N ASN A 74 15.52 -5.01 -4.22
CA ASN A 74 16.23 -6.10 -4.90
C ASN A 74 16.65 -5.71 -6.31
N LEU A 75 15.81 -4.97 -7.05
CA LEU A 75 16.15 -4.46 -8.37
C LEU A 75 17.33 -3.49 -8.28
N THR A 76 17.27 -2.52 -7.37
CA THR A 76 18.37 -1.57 -7.10
C THR A 76 19.65 -2.33 -6.74
N GLN A 77 19.57 -3.38 -5.91
CA GLN A 77 20.74 -4.19 -5.55
C GLN A 77 21.32 -4.95 -6.75
N LYS A 78 20.47 -5.51 -7.62
CA LYS A 78 20.93 -6.16 -8.85
C LYS A 78 21.65 -5.18 -9.78
N LEU A 79 21.09 -3.98 -9.97
CA LEU A 79 21.71 -2.91 -10.76
C LEU A 79 23.04 -2.42 -10.15
N ALA A 80 23.16 -2.44 -8.83
CA ALA A 80 24.41 -2.13 -8.13
C ALA A 80 25.52 -3.14 -8.40
N SER A 81 25.14 -4.40 -8.61
CA SER A 81 26.07 -5.52 -8.74
C SER A 81 26.42 -5.83 -10.20
N THR A 82 25.73 -5.22 -11.16
CA THR A 82 26.07 -5.34 -12.58
C THR A 82 27.21 -4.39 -12.93
N GLY A 83 28.22 -4.88 -13.65
CA GLY A 83 29.38 -4.08 -14.10
C GLY A 83 29.04 -2.90 -15.01
N TRP A 84 27.76 -2.70 -15.37
CA TRP A 84 27.26 -1.56 -16.11
C TRP A 84 27.04 -0.35 -15.18
N GLY A 85 28.14 0.32 -14.80
CA GLY A 85 28.25 1.77 -14.58
C GLY A 85 27.18 2.55 -13.80
N ALA A 86 26.33 1.92 -12.97
CA ALA A 86 25.30 2.64 -12.22
C ALA A 86 25.97 3.58 -11.19
N ASN A 87 25.83 4.90 -11.38
CA ASN A 87 26.44 5.88 -10.49
C ASN A 87 25.95 5.67 -9.04
N ALA A 88 26.90 5.44 -8.12
CA ALA A 88 26.63 5.13 -6.72
C ALA A 88 25.77 6.20 -6.01
N LYS A 89 25.88 7.48 -6.40
CA LYS A 89 25.04 8.56 -5.88
C LYS A 89 23.57 8.37 -6.30
N THR A 90 23.34 8.12 -7.58
CA THR A 90 22.00 7.87 -8.14
C THR A 90 21.34 6.66 -7.49
N LEU A 91 22.11 5.59 -7.26
CA LEU A 91 21.62 4.39 -6.63
C LEU A 91 21.23 4.59 -5.14
N ARG A 92 22.04 5.33 -4.38
CA ARG A 92 21.71 5.70 -2.99
C ARG A 92 20.46 6.56 -2.91
N THR A 93 20.34 7.56 -3.78
CA THR A 93 19.14 8.43 -3.83
C THR A 93 17.90 7.62 -4.20
N ALA A 94 17.99 6.72 -5.19
CA ALA A 94 16.89 5.83 -5.55
C ALA A 94 16.47 4.92 -4.38
N ALA A 95 17.42 4.32 -3.67
CA ALA A 95 17.14 3.50 -2.49
C ALA A 95 16.48 4.32 -1.36
N ALA A 96 16.98 5.52 -1.08
CA ALA A 96 16.44 6.41 -0.06
C ALA A 96 15.00 6.85 -0.39
N LEU A 97 14.72 7.22 -1.64
CA LEU A 97 13.38 7.58 -2.10
C LEU A 97 12.38 6.43 -1.96
N VAL A 98 12.79 5.21 -2.32
CA VAL A 98 11.94 4.01 -2.17
C VAL A 98 11.56 3.79 -0.71
N LEU A 99 12.49 3.99 0.22
CA LEU A 99 12.21 3.80 1.65
C LEU A 99 11.35 4.93 2.21
N ASN A 100 11.69 6.19 1.93
CA ASN A 100 11.02 7.36 2.50
C ASN A 100 9.56 7.49 2.02
N VAL A 101 9.28 7.26 0.73
CA VAL A 101 7.92 7.31 0.19
C VAL A 101 7.05 6.21 0.83
N ASN A 102 7.58 5.02 1.08
CA ASN A 102 6.76 3.97 1.66
C ASN A 102 6.53 4.14 3.17
N ILE A 103 7.47 4.75 3.91
CA ILE A 103 7.30 5.05 5.35
C ILE A 103 6.22 6.11 5.57
N LEU A 104 6.21 7.19 4.78
CA LEU A 104 5.25 8.29 4.93
C LEU A 104 3.80 7.88 4.66
N TYR A 105 3.57 6.99 3.69
CA TYR A 105 2.23 6.54 3.32
C TYR A 105 1.73 5.33 4.14
N SER A 106 2.53 4.83 5.09
CA SER A 106 2.19 3.69 5.95
C SER A 106 2.55 3.97 7.42
N PRO A 107 1.89 4.94 8.08
CA PRO A 107 2.20 5.31 9.47
C PRO A 107 1.92 4.20 10.50
N ALA A 108 1.17 3.14 10.15
CA ALA A 108 0.74 2.09 11.07
C ALA A 108 1.82 1.05 11.44
N HIS A 109 3.02 1.10 10.84
CA HIS A 109 4.04 0.08 11.06
C HIS A 109 5.23 0.61 11.89
N LYS A 110 5.01 0.84 13.20
CA LYS A 110 6.07 1.12 14.19
C LYS A 110 7.15 0.02 14.34
N SER A 111 7.17 -1.01 13.50
CA SER A 111 8.06 -2.18 13.65
C SER A 111 8.78 -2.57 12.36
N GLN A 112 9.12 -1.61 11.50
CA GLN A 112 10.14 -1.85 10.48
C GLN A 112 11.40 -1.09 10.85
N THR A 113 12.09 -1.65 11.84
CA THR A 113 13.55 -1.57 11.99
C THR A 113 14.19 -2.28 10.80
N VAL A 114 13.89 -1.85 9.57
CA VAL A 114 14.73 -2.17 8.42
C VAL A 114 16.03 -1.45 8.72
N ASN A 115 17.02 -2.19 9.20
CA ASN A 115 18.34 -1.72 9.55
C ASN A 115 18.85 -0.77 8.45
N ARG A 116 18.67 0.55 8.64
CA ARG A 116 19.21 1.58 7.76
C ARG A 116 20.72 1.37 7.60
N ALA A 117 21.36 0.88 8.67
CA ALA A 117 22.76 0.49 8.71
C ALA A 117 23.12 -0.65 7.74
N SER A 118 22.30 -1.71 7.60
CA SER A 118 22.67 -2.90 6.81
C SER A 118 22.54 -2.72 5.30
N ILE A 119 21.64 -1.85 4.84
CA ILE A 119 21.47 -1.52 3.41
C ILE A 119 22.56 -0.53 2.95
N LEU A 120 22.95 0.40 3.82
CA LEU A 120 24.01 1.37 3.54
C LEU A 120 25.42 0.76 3.61
N THR A 121 25.67 -0.21 4.49
CA THR A 121 26.97 -0.91 4.56
C THR A 121 27.19 -1.84 3.36
N ARG A 122 26.15 -2.56 2.89
CA ARG A 122 26.28 -3.43 1.69
C ARG A 122 26.56 -2.67 0.39
N THR A 123 26.08 -1.44 0.27
CA THR A 123 26.38 -0.58 -0.90
C THR A 123 27.75 0.10 -0.81
N SER A 124 28.33 0.25 0.39
CA SER A 124 29.69 0.74 0.59
C SER A 124 30.75 -0.31 0.24
N SER A 125 30.51 -1.57 0.59
CA SER A 125 31.43 -2.69 0.26
C SER A 125 31.50 -3.01 -1.24
N ALA A 126 30.45 -2.73 -2.01
CA ALA A 126 30.44 -2.95 -3.47
C ALA A 126 31.19 -1.86 -4.25
N GLY A 127 31.42 -0.69 -3.65
CA GLY A 127 32.18 0.41 -4.25
C GLY A 127 33.68 0.39 -3.94
N ARG A 128 34.20 -0.70 -3.33
CA ARG A 128 35.60 -0.84 -2.91
C ARG A 128 36.43 -1.78 -3.79
N ILE A 129 35.87 -2.21 -4.93
CA ILE A 129 36.52 -3.12 -5.91
C ILE A 129 36.79 -2.40 -7.24
N PHE A 130 36.91 -1.08 -7.21
CA PHE A 130 37.53 -0.27 -8.27
C PHE A 130 38.54 0.66 -7.61
#